data_AF-A0A973HKK6-F1
#
_entry.id   AF-A0A973HKK6-F1
#
_cell.length_a   1.000
_cell.length_b   1.000
_cell.length_c   1.000
_cell.angle_alpha   90.00
_cell.angle_beta   90.00
_cell.angle_gamma   90.00
#
_symmetry.space_group_name_H-M   'P 1'
#
loop_
_entity.id
_entity.type
_entity.pdbx_description
1 polymer ?
#
loop_
_entity_poly.entity_id
_entity_poly.type
_entity_poly.pdbx_seq_one_letter_code
_entity_poly.pdbx_strand_id
1 'polypeptide(L)'
;DEALANSLGLKIDASRALPDIILVDLGDEKTGTDMLVVFTEVVAFDGPINRQRKKVLTALAEEAGFDQKHLVFLTAFSDRSVTPFKKCVTDLAWGLYAWFSIEPDHIIDLREQSKAVKLSTLQFLS
;
A
#
# COMPACT_ATOMS: atom_id res chain seq x y z
N ASP A 1 -5.33 13.59 11.73
CA ASP A 1 -6.71 13.61 12.27
C ASP A 1 -7.67 14.00 11.16
N GLU A 2 -8.97 14.12 11.44
CA GLU A 2 -10.01 14.42 10.44
C GLU A 2 -9.81 15.77 9.73
N ALA A 3 -9.21 16.75 10.42
CA ALA A 3 -8.88 18.05 9.84
C ALA A 3 -7.80 17.91 8.74
N LEU A 4 -6.74 17.14 9.00
CA LEU A 4 -5.71 16.85 8.00
C LEU A 4 -6.29 16.10 6.80
N ALA A 5 -7.13 15.09 7.02
CA ALA A 5 -7.79 14.34 5.95
C ALA A 5 -8.65 15.24 5.05
N ASN A 6 -9.46 16.11 5.64
CA ASN A 6 -10.29 17.06 4.91
C ASN A 6 -9.44 18.07 4.10
N SER A 7 -8.31 18.52 4.65
CA SER A 7 -7.39 19.41 3.93
C SER A 7 -6.74 18.76 2.70
N LEU A 8 -6.64 17.42 2.72
CA LEU A 8 -6.12 16.60 1.62
C LEU A 8 -7.22 16.17 0.63
N GLY A 9 -8.48 16.58 0.82
CA GLY A 9 -9.60 16.15 -0.01
C GLY A 9 -10.05 14.70 0.23
N LEU A 10 -9.48 14.01 1.22
CA LEU A 10 -9.91 12.69 1.64
C LEU A 10 -11.26 12.81 2.35
N LYS A 11 -12.36 12.64 1.60
CA LYS A 11 -13.68 12.42 2.20
C LYS A 11 -13.70 11.03 2.83
N ILE A 12 -13.22 10.98 4.07
CA ILE A 12 -13.20 9.76 4.86
C ILE A 12 -14.63 9.44 5.28
N ASP A 13 -15.29 8.60 4.49
CA ASP A 13 -16.50 7.94 4.93
C ASP A 13 -16.12 6.84 5.92
N ALA A 14 -16.26 7.14 7.23
CA ALA A 14 -15.96 6.20 8.31
C ALA A 14 -16.84 4.93 8.28
N SER A 15 -17.91 4.90 7.47
CA SER A 15 -18.71 3.69 7.23
C SER A 15 -18.10 2.76 6.19
N ARG A 16 -17.17 3.27 5.35
CA ARG A 16 -16.34 2.46 4.46
C ARG A 16 -15.16 1.94 5.28
N ALA A 17 -14.87 0.64 5.21
CA ALA A 17 -13.74 0.06 5.93
C ALA A 17 -12.44 0.72 5.45
N LEU A 18 -11.88 1.63 6.24
CA LEU A 18 -10.58 2.26 6.02
C LEU A 18 -9.46 1.27 6.31
N PRO A 19 -8.25 1.47 5.77
CA PRO A 19 -7.10 0.69 6.24
C PRO A 19 -6.73 1.09 7.67
N ASP A 20 -5.90 0.28 8.33
CA ASP A 20 -5.37 0.61 9.66
C ASP A 20 -4.59 1.93 9.68
N ILE A 21 -3.80 2.21 8.65
CA ILE A 21 -2.96 3.42 8.56
C ILE A 21 -3.01 4.00 7.14
N ILE A 22 -3.14 5.32 7.05
CA ILE A 22 -2.91 6.11 5.84
C ILE A 22 -1.75 7.07 6.12
N LEU A 23 -0.67 6.96 5.33
CA LEU A 23 0.44 7.92 5.35
C LEU A 23 0.38 8.74 4.08
N VAL A 24 0.73 10.02 4.19
CA VAL A 24 0.95 10.89 3.03
C VAL A 24 2.39 11.36 3.09
N ASP A 25 3.17 10.92 2.11
CA ASP A 25 4.46 11.48 1.80
C ASP A 25 4.24 12.63 0.81
N LEU A 26 4.60 13.84 1.22
CA LEU A 26 4.41 15.03 0.39
C LEU A 26 5.47 15.15 -0.71
N GLY A 27 6.55 14.36 -0.63
CA GLY A 27 7.70 14.49 -1.50
C GLY A 27 8.45 15.80 -1.29
N ASP A 28 9.48 16.01 -2.09
CA ASP A 28 10.31 17.21 -2.11
C ASP A 28 10.00 18.13 -3.31
N GLU A 29 9.32 17.60 -4.34
CA GLU A 29 8.98 18.37 -5.53
C GLU A 29 7.78 19.29 -5.29
N LYS A 30 7.94 20.59 -5.60
CA LYS A 30 6.88 21.59 -5.45
C LYS A 30 5.63 21.31 -6.29
N THR A 31 5.77 20.48 -7.33
CA THR A 31 4.69 20.04 -8.21
C THR A 31 3.85 18.91 -7.60
N GLY A 32 4.32 18.28 -6.52
CA GLY A 32 3.70 17.08 -5.92
C GLY A 32 3.84 15.82 -6.78
N THR A 33 4.78 15.79 -7.73
CA THR A 33 4.94 14.66 -8.66
C THR A 33 5.46 13.39 -8.00
N ASP A 34 6.18 13.52 -6.89
CA ASP A 34 6.74 12.46 -6.06
C ASP A 34 5.93 12.20 -4.78
N MET A 35 4.78 12.87 -4.61
CA MET A 35 3.85 12.62 -3.50
C MET A 35 3.35 11.17 -3.54
N LEU A 36 3.23 10.54 -2.36
CA LEU A 36 2.67 9.21 -2.19
C LEU A 36 1.56 9.21 -1.14
N VAL A 37 0.50 8.45 -1.42
CA VAL A 37 -0.53 8.08 -0.44
C VAL A 37 -0.37 6.59 -0.18
N VAL A 38 0.06 6.24 1.03
CA VAL A 38 0.36 4.86 1.43
C VAL A 38 -0.79 4.31 2.27
N PHE A 39 -1.52 3.35 1.71
CA PHE A 39 -2.52 2.57 2.44
C PHE A 39 -1.85 1.35 3.07
N THR A 40 -1.92 1.23 4.39
CA THR A 40 -1.26 0.16 5.15
C THR A 40 -2.27 -0.63 5.99
N GLU A 41 -2.27 -1.95 5.83
CA GLU A 41 -2.97 -2.87 6.73
C GLU A 41 -1.96 -3.60 7.63
N VAL A 42 -2.22 -3.65 8.93
CA VAL A 42 -1.40 -4.33 9.93
C VAL A 42 -2.01 -5.69 10.23
N VAL A 43 -1.40 -6.75 9.73
CA VAL A 43 -1.98 -8.09 9.85
C VAL A 43 -1.76 -8.67 11.23
N ALA A 44 -2.81 -8.61 12.04
CA ALA A 44 -3.01 -9.46 13.21
C ALA A 44 -4.22 -10.41 12.99
N PHE A 45 -5.39 -9.85 12.63
CA PHE A 45 -6.64 -10.61 12.47
C PHE A 45 -7.41 -10.33 11.16
N ASP A 46 -7.48 -9.08 10.69
CA ASP A 46 -8.36 -8.67 9.57
C ASP A 46 -7.81 -8.91 8.16
N GLY A 47 -6.67 -9.59 8.07
CA GLY A 47 -6.10 -10.06 6.81
C GLY A 47 -5.36 -8.97 6.01
N PRO A 48 -4.68 -9.37 4.92
CA PRO A 48 -3.78 -8.50 4.18
C PRO A 48 -4.52 -7.58 3.19
N ILE A 49 -3.79 -6.65 2.55
CA ILE A 49 -4.27 -6.03 1.32
C ILE A 49 -4.31 -7.09 0.22
N ASN A 50 -5.49 -7.67 0.02
CA ASN A 50 -5.79 -8.57 -1.08
C ASN A 50 -6.28 -7.81 -2.32
N ARG A 51 -6.50 -8.53 -3.43
CA ARG A 51 -6.93 -7.94 -4.70
C ARG A 51 -8.23 -7.13 -4.59
N GLN A 52 -9.22 -7.60 -3.83
CA GLN A 52 -10.49 -6.90 -3.67
C GLN A 52 -10.32 -5.65 -2.83
N ARG A 53 -9.54 -5.75 -1.74
CA ARG A 53 -9.22 -4.64 -0.85
C ARG A 53 -8.47 -3.54 -1.59
N LYS A 54 -7.44 -3.90 -2.38
CA LYS A 54 -6.70 -2.96 -3.24
C LYS A 54 -7.63 -2.17 -4.14
N LYS A 55 -8.57 -2.82 -4.83
CA LYS A 55 -9.56 -2.14 -5.69
C LYS A 55 -10.44 -1.15 -4.95
N VAL A 56 -10.91 -1.51 -3.76
CA VAL A 56 -11.75 -0.62 -2.93
C VAL A 56 -10.97 0.61 -2.49
N LEU A 57 -9.72 0.42 -2.04
CA LEU A 57 -8.85 1.52 -1.61
C LEU A 57 -8.46 2.42 -2.79
N THR A 58 -8.18 1.85 -3.97
CA THR A 58 -7.96 2.62 -5.20
C THR A 58 -9.17 3.51 -5.53
N ALA A 59 -10.37 2.95 -5.54
CA ALA A 59 -11.58 3.71 -5.84
C ALA A 59 -11.81 4.85 -4.82
N LEU A 60 -11.57 4.58 -3.53
CA LEU A 60 -11.68 5.60 -2.49
C LEU A 60 -10.70 6.76 -2.72
N ALA A 61 -9.46 6.45 -3.10
CA ALA A 61 -8.45 7.46 -3.39
C ALA A 61 -8.77 8.28 -4.65
N GLU A 62 -9.25 7.63 -5.71
CA GLU A 62 -9.69 8.30 -6.95
C GLU A 62 -10.89 9.23 -6.70
N GLU A 63 -11.86 8.80 -5.89
CA GLU A 63 -12.99 9.63 -5.47
C GLU A 63 -12.54 10.87 -4.66
N ALA A 64 -11.41 10.77 -3.95
CA ALA A 64 -10.77 11.87 -3.24
C ALA A 64 -9.85 12.73 -4.13
N GLY A 65 -9.68 12.37 -5.41
CA GLY A 65 -8.91 13.14 -6.39
C GLY A 65 -7.44 12.74 -6.52
N PHE A 66 -7.02 11.60 -5.96
CA PHE A 66 -5.66 11.10 -6.13
C PHE A 66 -5.52 10.24 -7.37
N ASP A 67 -4.50 10.51 -8.19
CA ASP A 67 -4.12 9.64 -9.30
C ASP A 67 -3.55 8.31 -8.79
N GLN A 68 -3.85 7.21 -9.49
CA GLN A 68 -3.33 5.86 -9.16
C GLN A 68 -1.80 5.80 -9.04
N LYS A 69 -1.08 6.64 -9.79
CA LYS A 69 0.40 6.70 -9.78
C LYS A 69 0.97 7.14 -8.43
N HIS A 70 0.18 7.83 -7.60
CA HIS A 70 0.56 8.27 -6.26
C HIS A 70 0.19 7.26 -5.18
N LEU A 71 -0.51 6.17 -5.52
CA LEU A 71 -1.01 5.23 -4.53
C LEU A 71 -0.01 4.11 -4.29
N VAL A 72 0.31 3.90 -3.01
CA VAL A 72 1.14 2.80 -2.54
C VAL A 72 0.32 1.94 -1.60
N PHE A 73 0.48 0.62 -1.72
CA PHE A 73 -0.21 -0.35 -0.89
C PHE A 73 0.83 -1.14 -0.10
N LEU A 74 0.61 -1.26 1.21
CA LEU A 74 1.51 -1.94 2.13
C LEU A 74 0.72 -2.91 3.02
N THR A 75 1.21 -4.13 3.14
CA THR A 75 0.77 -5.03 4.21
C THR A 75 1.90 -5.20 5.21
N ALA A 76 1.68 -4.78 6.45
CA ALA A 76 2.65 -4.88 7.54
C ALA A 76 2.39 -6.15 8.37
N PHE A 77 3.47 -6.87 8.68
CA PHE A 77 3.47 -8.04 9.54
C PHE A 77 4.46 -7.83 10.68
N SER A 78 4.31 -8.59 11.77
CA SER A 78 5.32 -8.59 12.82
C SER A 78 6.61 -9.29 12.39
N ASP A 79 6.50 -10.48 11.79
CA ASP A 79 7.61 -11.34 11.41
C ASP A 79 7.22 -12.21 10.20
N ARG A 80 8.15 -12.46 9.28
CA ARG A 80 7.96 -13.37 8.14
C ARG A 80 7.93 -14.84 8.52
N SER A 81 8.40 -15.20 9.70
CA SER A 81 8.44 -16.58 10.20
C SER A 81 7.11 -17.04 10.79
N VAL A 82 6.22 -16.11 11.15
CA VAL A 82 4.99 -16.42 11.89
C VAL A 82 3.83 -16.84 11.00
N THR A 83 2.89 -17.58 11.61
CA THR A 83 1.71 -18.14 10.95
C THR A 83 0.84 -17.12 10.20
N PRO A 84 0.60 -15.89 10.71
CA PRO A 84 -0.19 -14.89 9.98
C PRO A 84 0.35 -14.61 8.58
N PHE A 85 1.65 -14.33 8.43
CA PHE A 85 2.25 -14.12 7.11
C PHE A 85 2.10 -15.36 6.21
N LYS A 86 2.46 -16.54 6.71
CA LYS A 86 2.41 -17.80 5.94
C LYS A 86 1.02 -18.12 5.40
N LYS A 87 -0.04 -17.77 6.14
CA LYS A 87 -1.43 -17.96 5.71
C LYS A 87 -1.89 -16.89 4.71
N CYS A 88 -1.38 -15.67 4.84
CA CYS A 88 -1.82 -14.53 4.04
C CYS A 88 -1.02 -14.32 2.76
N VAL A 89 0.18 -14.90 2.62
CA VAL A 89 1.09 -14.63 1.50
C VAL A 89 0.47 -14.94 0.13
N THR A 90 -0.41 -15.94 0.05
CA THR A 90 -1.13 -16.30 -1.19
C THR A 90 -2.23 -15.33 -1.55
N ASP A 91 -2.70 -14.54 -0.58
CA ASP A 91 -3.83 -13.62 -0.73
C ASP A 91 -3.38 -12.17 -0.96
N LEU A 92 -2.09 -11.87 -0.75
CA LEU A 92 -1.50 -10.57 -1.07
C LEU A 92 -1.78 -10.22 -2.54
N ALA A 93 -2.25 -9.01 -2.80
CA ALA A 93 -2.37 -8.55 -4.18
C ALA A 93 -0.98 -8.37 -4.82
N TRP A 94 -0.90 -8.41 -6.14
CA TRP A 94 0.27 -7.91 -6.85
C TRP A 94 0.27 -6.37 -6.86
N GLY A 95 1.43 -5.78 -7.13
CA GLY A 95 1.68 -4.33 -7.16
C GLY A 95 1.53 -3.69 -5.79
N LEU A 96 2.04 -4.34 -4.74
CA LEU A 96 2.09 -3.83 -3.36
C LEU A 96 3.40 -4.25 -2.69
N TYR A 97 3.64 -3.68 -1.52
CA TYR A 97 4.74 -4.04 -0.65
C TYR A 97 4.30 -4.86 0.57
N ALA A 98 5.16 -5.75 1.04
CA ALA A 98 5.05 -6.34 2.36
C ALA A 98 6.25 -5.95 3.22
N TRP A 99 6.01 -5.58 4.47
CA TRP A 99 7.03 -5.13 5.42
C TRP A 99 6.89 -5.86 6.75
N PHE A 100 8.03 -6.08 7.42
CA PHE A 100 8.10 -6.84 8.68
C PHE A 100 8.74 -5.98 9.76
N SER A 101 8.07 -5.82 10.90
CA SER A 101 8.53 -4.90 11.94
C SER A 101 9.85 -5.30 12.60
N ILE A 102 10.18 -6.59 12.64
CA ILE A 102 11.47 -7.07 13.18
C ILE A 102 12.63 -6.99 12.18
N GLU A 103 12.34 -6.75 10.90
CA GLU A 103 13.33 -6.57 9.82
C GLU A 103 13.06 -5.22 9.12
N PRO A 104 13.10 -4.10 9.86
CA PRO A 104 12.51 -2.82 9.40
C PRO A 104 13.19 -2.22 8.17
N ASP A 105 14.45 -2.57 7.92
CA ASP A 105 15.24 -2.10 6.78
C ASP A 105 14.97 -2.89 5.48
N HIS A 106 14.07 -3.86 5.52
CA HIS A 106 13.77 -4.74 4.38
C HIS A 106 12.30 -4.64 3.97
N ILE A 107 12.08 -4.70 2.66
CA ILE A 107 10.74 -4.71 2.06
C ILE A 107 10.66 -5.76 0.98
N ILE A 108 9.53 -6.46 0.88
CA ILE A 108 9.21 -7.33 -0.24
C ILE A 108 8.38 -6.53 -1.24
N ASP A 109 8.83 -6.49 -2.49
CA ASP A 109 8.13 -5.88 -3.62
C ASP A 109 7.43 -6.97 -4.45
N LEU A 110 6.09 -7.03 -4.36
CA LEU A 110 5.27 -7.93 -5.16
C LEU A 110 4.95 -7.23 -6.49
N ARG A 111 5.82 -7.37 -7.49
CA ARG A 111 5.69 -6.65 -8.76
C ARG A 111 4.51 -7.15 -9.61
N GLU A 112 3.68 -6.21 -10.07
CA GLU A 112 2.65 -6.45 -11.09
C GLU A 112 3.16 -5.95 -12.45
N GLN A 113 3.08 -6.79 -13.48
CA GLN A 113 3.47 -6.42 -14.83
C GLN A 113 2.44 -6.90 -15.84
N SER A 114 2.16 -6.06 -16.83
CA SER A 114 1.26 -6.41 -17.93
C SER A 114 1.90 -7.35 -18.97
N LYS A 115 3.24 -7.49 -18.94
CA LYS A 115 4.01 -8.32 -19.88
C LYS A 115 5.19 -8.97 -19.17
N ALA A 116 5.61 -10.14 -19.65
CA ALA A 116 6.83 -10.77 -19.17
C ALA A 116 8.05 -9.91 -19.50
N VAL A 117 8.92 -9.70 -18.51
CA VAL A 117 10.19 -9.00 -18.68
C VAL A 117 11.36 -9.91 -18.33
N LYS A 118 12.55 -9.58 -18.82
CA LYS A 118 13.78 -10.30 -18.46
C LYS A 118 14.11 -10.01 -17.00
N LEU A 119 14.50 -11.03 -16.23
CA LEU A 119 14.89 -10.83 -14.83
C LEU A 119 16.06 -9.82 -14.70
N SER A 120 16.96 -9.75 -15.68
CA SER A 120 18.05 -8.77 -15.69
C SER A 120 17.57 -7.32 -15.72
N THR A 121 16.38 -7.01 -16.25
CA THR A 121 15.85 -5.63 -16.23
C THR A 121 15.27 -5.25 -14.88
N LEU A 122 15.05 -6.22 -13.99
CA LEU A 122 14.49 -6.00 -12.66
C LEU A 122 15.56 -5.70 -11.61
N GLN A 123 16.82 -6.05 -11.86
CA GLN A 123 17.95 -5.88 -10.95
C GLN A 123 18.50 -4.45 -10.87
N PHE A 124 18.11 -3.55 -11.79
CA PHE A 124 18.67 -2.19 -11.91
C PHE A 124 17.67 -1.07 -11.59
N LEU A 125 16.56 -1.39 -10.93
CA LEU A 125 15.48 -0.45 -10.59
C LEU A 125 15.36 -0.20 -9.08
N SER A 126 16.34 -0.61 -8.28
CA SER A 126 16.42 -0.37 -6.83
C SER A 126 17.33 0.79 -6.50
#